data_AF-A0A538CD92-F1
#
_entry.id   AF-A0A538CD92-F1
#
_cell.length_a   1.000
_cell.length_b   1.000
_cell.length_c   1.000
_cell.angle_alpha   90.00
_cell.angle_beta   90.00
_cell.angle_gamma   90.00
#
_symmetry.space_group_name_H-M   'P 1'
#
loop_
_entity.id
_entity.type
_entity.pdbx_description
1 polymer ?
#
loop_
_entity_poly.entity_id
_entity_poly.type
_entity_poly.pdbx_seq_one_letter_code
_entity_poly.pdbx_strand_id
1 'polypeptide(L)' 'EELLLDLCYEEDARAEVDFNVVMTGTGQLVEVQGTAEGKAFSRRQLDSMIDLAADGIEQITEFQRQVLAS' A
#
# COMPACT_ATOMS: atom_id res chain seq x y z
N GLU A 1 7.52 -14.72 4.05
CA GLU A 1 6.58 -13.73 4.60
C GLU A 1 5.63 -13.37 3.48
N GLU A 2 4.33 -13.40 3.76
CA GLU A 2 3.27 -13.10 2.80
C GLU A 2 2.98 -11.59 2.83
N LEU A 3 2.70 -10.99 1.68
CA LEU A 3 2.31 -9.59 1.57
C LEU A 3 0.79 -9.52 1.39
N LEU A 4 0.14 -8.69 2.19
CA LEU A 4 -1.29 -8.42 2.13
C LEU A 4 -1.51 -6.96 1.72
N LEU A 5 -2.63 -6.69 1.06
CA LEU A 5 -3.04 -5.36 0.61
C LEU A 5 -4.38 -5.00 1.26
N ASP A 6 -4.54 -3.74 1.66
CA ASP A 6 -5.78 -3.21 2.27
C ASP A 6 -6.19 -4.00 3.51
N LEU A 7 -5.27 -4.08 4.48
CA LEU A 7 -5.45 -4.88 5.70
C LEU A 7 -6.65 -4.38 6.50
N CYS A 8 -7.51 -5.31 6.90
CA CYS A 8 -8.52 -5.03 7.92
C CYS A 8 -7.89 -5.01 9.33
N TYR A 9 -8.66 -4.55 10.31
CA TYR A 9 -8.19 -4.39 11.69
C TYR A 9 -7.49 -5.63 12.28
N GLU A 10 -8.03 -6.84 12.04
CA GLU A 10 -7.44 -8.07 12.60
C GLU A 10 -6.12 -8.45 11.93
N GLU A 11 -5.94 -8.09 10.66
CA GLU A 11 -4.72 -8.33 9.90
C GLU A 11 -3.64 -7.32 10.28
N ASP A 12 -4.02 -6.04 10.34
CA ASP A 12 -3.14 -4.94 10.74
C ASP A 12 -2.59 -5.15 12.16
N ALA A 13 -3.45 -5.54 13.11
CA ALA A 13 -3.04 -5.85 14.48
C ALA A 13 -2.06 -7.03 14.61
N ARG A 14 -1.87 -7.83 13.56
CA ARG A 14 -0.95 -8.97 13.51
C ARG A 14 0.24 -8.74 12.56
N ALA A 15 0.21 -7.69 11.76
CA ALA A 15 1.25 -7.42 10.78
C ALA A 15 2.58 -7.12 11.49
N GLU A 16 3.70 -7.60 10.93
CA GLU A 16 5.02 -7.24 11.46
C GLU A 16 5.48 -5.85 10.98
N VAL A 17 4.81 -5.30 9.96
CA VAL A 17 5.12 -4.02 9.32
C VAL A 17 3.80 -3.31 9.02
N ASP A 18 3.64 -2.11 9.58
CA ASP A 18 2.62 -1.15 9.16
C ASP A 18 3.18 -0.34 7.98
N PHE A 19 2.44 -0.28 6.87
CA PHE A 19 2.91 0.31 5.63
C PHE A 19 1.81 1.08 4.90
N ASN A 20 1.95 2.41 4.87
CA ASN A 20 1.02 3.34 4.24
C ASN A 20 1.65 4.00 3.01
N VAL A 21 0.90 4.06 1.91
CA VAL A 21 1.36 4.62 0.63
C VAL A 21 0.30 5.57 0.07
N VAL A 22 0.76 6.75 -0.37
CA VAL A 22 -0.06 7.73 -1.09
C VAL A 22 0.57 8.00 -2.45
N MET A 23 -0.23 7.93 -3.51
CA MET A 23 0.23 8.16 -4.89
C MET A 23 -0.70 9.11 -5.64
N THR A 24 -0.17 9.78 -6.66
CA THR A 24 -0.96 10.51 -7.64
C THR A 24 -1.62 9.54 -8.62
N GLY A 25 -2.68 9.98 -9.31
CA GLY A 25 -3.31 9.20 -10.39
C GLY A 25 -2.45 9.01 -11.66
N THR A 26 -1.21 9.53 -11.66
CA THR A 26 -0.18 9.30 -12.69
C THR A 26 0.93 8.37 -12.19
N GLY A 27 0.76 7.74 -11.02
CA GLY A 27 1.68 6.76 -10.45
C GLY A 27 2.91 7.36 -9.74
N GLN A 28 2.91 8.67 -9.42
CA GLN A 28 4.00 9.28 -8.66
C GLN A 28 3.76 9.10 -7.15
N LEU A 29 4.80 8.76 -6.40
CA LEU A 29 4.74 8.64 -4.94
C LEU A 29 4.64 10.04 -4.30
N VAL A 30 3.63 10.21 -3.45
CA VAL A 30 3.45 11.41 -2.61
C VAL A 30 3.99 11.15 -1.21
N GLU A 31 3.67 9.99 -0.65
CA GLU A 31 4.11 9.56 0.68
C GLU A 31 4.33 8.05 0.71
N VAL A 32 5.39 7.65 1.39
CA VAL A 32 5.66 6.26 1.76
C VAL A 32 6.08 6.28 3.22
N GLN A 33 5.27 5.68 4.08
CA GLN A 33 5.57 5.51 5.50
C GLN A 33 5.54 4.02 5.82
N GLY A 34 6.68 3.49 6.27
CA GLY A 34 6.78 2.12 6.74
C GLY A 34 7.37 2.06 8.13
N THR A 35 6.68 1.36 9.03
CA THR A 35 7.14 1.11 10.41
C THR A 35 7.26 -0.39 10.62
N ALA A 36 8.47 -0.86 10.89
CA ALA A 36 8.67 -2.22 11.35
C ALA A 36 8.29 -2.29 12.84
N GLU A 37 7.13 -2.88 13.15
CA GLU A 37 6.68 -3.10 14.52
C GLU A 37 7.32 -4.36 15.12
N GLY A 38 7.63 -5.34 14.27
CA GLY A 38 8.35 -6.56 14.61
C GLY A 38 9.80 -6.51 14.12
N LYS A 39 10.08 -7.27 13.05
CA LYS A 39 11.42 -7.34 12.44
C LYS A 39 11.60 -6.25 11.39
N ALA A 40 12.83 -5.76 11.28
CA ALA A 40 13.22 -4.90 10.17
C ALA A 40 13.02 -5.62 8.82
N PHE A 41 12.43 -4.92 7.86
CA PHE A 41 12.26 -5.41 6.50
C PHE A 41 13.43 -5.00 5.60
N SER A 42 13.70 -5.82 4.59
CA SER A 42 14.73 -5.56 3.59
C SER A 42 14.29 -4.54 2.55
N ARG A 43 15.25 -3.95 1.82
CA ARG A 43 14.94 -3.08 0.68
C ARG A 43 14.08 -3.77 -0.38
N ARG A 44 14.30 -5.07 -0.62
CA ARG A 44 13.49 -5.85 -1.57
C ARG A 44 12.03 -5.96 -1.12
N GLN A 45 11.79 -6.14 0.18
CA GLN A 45 10.45 -6.18 0.74
C GLN A 45 9.77 -4.81 0.63
N LEU A 46 10.51 -3.72 0.90
CA LEU A 46 10.03 -2.36 0.66
C LEU A 46 9.55 -2.17 -0.79
N ASP A 47 10.39 -2.53 -1.76
CA ASP A 47 10.04 -2.38 -3.18
C ASP A 47 8.80 -3.25 -3.52
N SER A 48 8.71 -4.47 -2.98
CA SER A 48 7.56 -5.36 -3.20
C SER A 48 6.25 -4.83 -2.58
N MET A 49 6.32 -4.17 -1.42
CA MET A 49 5.15 -3.53 -0.80
C MET A 49 4.70 -2.30 -1.58
N ILE A 50 5.64 -1.53 -2.14
CA ILE A 50 5.33 -0.39 -3.01
C ILE A 50 4.64 -0.86 -4.30
N ASP A 51 5.16 -1.93 -4.93
CA ASP A 51 4.56 -2.50 -6.15
C ASP A 51 3.12 -2.97 -5.87
N LEU A 52 2.90 -3.70 -4.76
CA LEU A 52 1.58 -4.16 -4.36
C LEU A 52 0.61 -3.01 -4.07
N ALA A 53 1.07 -1.96 -3.40
CA ALA A 53 0.27 -0.78 -3.14
C ALA A 53 -0.08 -0.01 -4.43
N ALA A 54 0.85 0.09 -5.38
CA ALA A 54 0.63 0.76 -6.65
C ALA A 54 -0.50 0.11 -7.46
N ASP A 55 -0.54 -1.22 -7.53
CA ASP A 55 -1.59 -1.99 -8.20
C ASP A 55 -2.98 -1.75 -7.55
N GLY A 56 -3.02 -1.64 -6.22
CA GLY A 56 -4.24 -1.32 -5.47
C GLY A 56 -4.72 0.11 -5.72
N ILE A 57 -3.80 1.07 -5.70
CA ILE A 57 -4.12 2.49 -5.89
C ILE A 57 -4.59 2.75 -7.33
N GLU A 58 -4.07 2.04 -8.33
CA GLU A 58 -4.58 2.12 -9.70
C GLU A 58 -6.06 1.73 -9.77
N GLN A 59 -6.45 0.63 -9.11
CA GLN A 59 -7.85 0.18 -9.05
C GLN A 59 -8.74 1.21 -8.34
N ILE A 60 -8.30 1.76 -7.20
CA ILE A 60 -9.04 2.81 -6.48
C ILE A 60 -9.20 4.06 -7.35
N THR A 61 -8.14 4.47 -8.05
CA THR A 61 -8.15 5.64 -8.93
C THR A 61 -9.15 5.45 -10.07
N GLU A 62 -9.22 4.25 -10.64
CA GLU A 62 -10.20 3.93 -11.69
C GLU A 62 -11.64 4.02 -11.17
N PHE A 63 -11.93 3.47 -10.00
CA PHE A 63 -13.26 3.63 -9.37
C PHE A 63 -13.60 5.10 -9.08
N GLN A 64 -12.63 5.87 -8.59
CA GLN A 64 -12.82 7.31 -8.36
C GLN A 64 -13.18 8.04 -9.66
N ARG A 65 -12.50 7.74 -10.77
CA ARG A 65 -12.81 8.32 -12.09
C ARG A 65 -14.22 7.96 -12.55
N GLN A 66 -14.64 6.71 -12.39
CA GLN A 66 -15.98 6.26 -12.77
C GLN A 66 -17.06 7.00 -11.99
N VAL A 67 -16.87 7.20 -10.69
CA VAL A 67 -17.81 7.92 -9.82
C VAL A 67 -17.85 9.42 -10.15
N LEU A 68 -16.73 10.04 -10.49
CA LEU A 68 -16.67 11.47 -10.80
C LEU A 68 -17.09 11.82 -12.24
N ALA A 69 -17.15 10.84 -13.14
CA ALA A 69 -17.59 11.03 -14.51
C ALA A 69 -19.13 11.05 -14.68
N SER A 70 -19.89 10.86 -13.60
CA SER A 70 -21.36 10.98 -13.55
C SER A 70 -21.84 12.40 -13.36
#